data_AF-A0A936URY0-F1
#
_entry.id   AF-A0A936URY0-F1
#
_cell.length_a   1.000
_cell.length_b   1.000
_cell.length_c   1.000
_cell.angle_alpha   90.00
_cell.angle_beta   90.00
_cell.angle_gamma   90.00
#
_symmetry.space_group_name_H-M   'P 1'
#
loop_
_entity.id
_entity.type
_entity.pdbx_description
1 polymer ?
#
loop_
_entity_poly.entity_id
_entity_poly.type
_entity_poly.pdbx_seq_one_letter_code
_entity_poly.pdbx_strand_id
1 'polypeptide(L)' 'MEKAGFVHRGGKGSHRNFTHPRARKPVTISGKSGDDAKHYQVRAVRLALEELKK' A
#
# COMPACT_ATOMS: atom_id res chain seq x y z
N MET A 1 0.35 3.43 6.58
CA MET A 1 0.90 2.14 6.13
C MET A 1 2.00 1.65 7.07
N GLU A 2 2.99 2.47 7.39
CA GLU A 2 4.10 2.05 8.28
C GLU A 2 3.64 1.67 9.69
N LYS A 3 2.63 2.37 10.25
CA LYS A 3 2.00 1.98 11.54
C LYS A 3 1.33 0.60 11.51
N ALA A 4 1.00 0.08 10.33
CA ALA A 4 0.45 -1.26 10.15
C ALA A 4 1.53 -2.28 9.76
N GLY A 5 2.82 -1.95 9.94
CA GLY A 5 3.96 -2.83 9.67
C GLY A 5 4.36 -2.94 8.20
N PHE A 6 3.74 -2.16 7.29
CA PHE A 6 4.13 -2.19 5.88
C PHE A 6 5.46 -1.48 5.69
N VAL A 7 6.37 -2.13 4.99
CA VAL A 7 7.68 -1.60 4.62
C VAL A 7 7.61 -1.01 3.22
N HIS A 8 8.07 0.23 3.08
CA HIS A 8 8.20 0.85 1.77
C HIS A 8 9.38 0.23 1.02
N ARG A 9 9.10 -0.45 -0.09
CA ARG A 9 10.13 -1.12 -0.93
C ARG A 9 10.72 -0.19 -2.00
N GLY A 10 10.33 1.09 -1.98
CA GLY A 10 10.65 2.04 -3.04
C GLY A 10 9.74 1.89 -4.26
N GLY A 11 9.92 2.81 -5.20
CA GLY A 11 9.23 2.81 -6.48
C GLY A 11 9.82 3.90 -7.38
N LYS A 12 9.55 3.80 -8.68
CA LYS A 12 10.07 4.74 -9.68
C LYS A 12 9.10 5.91 -9.85
N GLY A 13 9.62 7.14 -9.76
CA GLY A 13 8.82 8.36 -9.85
C GLY A 13 7.87 8.51 -8.66
N SER A 14 6.61 8.88 -8.91
CA SER A 14 5.60 9.07 -7.87
C SER A 14 4.90 7.76 -7.44
N HIS A 15 5.52 6.61 -7.70
CA HIS A 15 5.04 5.31 -7.25
C HIS A 15 5.72 4.93 -5.93
N ARG A 16 4.92 4.47 -4.98
CA ARG A 16 5.35 3.96 -3.68
C ARG A 16 4.79 2.57 -3.50
N ASN A 17 5.66 1.57 -3.42
CA ASN A 17 5.25 0.19 -3.19
C ASN A 17 5.46 -0.16 -1.73
N PHE A 18 4.46 -0.79 -1.14
CA PHE A 18 4.46 -1.21 0.25
C PHE A 18 4.27 -2.72 0.33
N THR A 19 5.14 -3.38 1.08
CA THR A 19 5.10 -4.83 1.27
C THR A 19 4.94 -5.13 2.75
N HIS A 20 4.22 -6.19 3.09
CA HIS A 20 4.11 -6.67 4.46
C HIS A 20 4.33 -8.19 4.48
N PRO A 21 5.12 -8.75 5.43
CA PRO A 21 5.43 -10.18 5.45
C PRO A 21 4.21 -11.09 5.55
N ARG A 22 3.15 -10.62 6.20
CA ARG A 22 1.84 -11.31 6.30
C ARG A 22 0.84 -10.98 5.18
N ALA A 23 1.11 -9.99 4.32
CA ALA A 23 0.22 -9.68 3.20
C ALA A 23 0.70 -10.44 1.96
N ARG A 24 -0.20 -11.14 1.27
CA ARG A 24 0.17 -11.90 0.07
C ARG A 24 0.54 -10.99 -1.10
N LYS A 25 -0.08 -9.82 -1.20
CA LYS A 25 0.11 -8.89 -2.32
C LYS A 25 0.74 -7.57 -1.84
N PRO A 26 1.69 -7.01 -2.61
CA PRO A 26 2.17 -5.66 -2.37
C PRO A 26 1.08 -4.64 -2.65
N VAL A 27 1.08 -3.53 -1.90
CA VAL A 27 0.19 -2.40 -2.13
C VAL A 27 0.96 -1.30 -2.85
N THR A 28 0.51 -0.97 -4.06
CA THR A 28 1.10 0.11 -4.86
C THR A 28 0.24 1.36 -4.76
N ILE A 29 0.84 2.44 -4.27
CA ILE A 29 0.25 3.77 -4.28
C ILE A 29 0.96 4.60 -5.34
N SER A 30 0.20 5.05 -6.32
CA SER A 30 0.66 5.93 -7.39
C SER A 30 0.04 7.31 -7.25
N GLY A 31 0.83 8.35 -7.46
CA GLY A 31 0.38 9.74 -7.37
C GLY A 31 1.31 10.58 -6.51
N LYS A 32 1.22 11.90 -6.67
CA LYS A 32 2.00 12.84 -5.87
C LYS A 32 1.59 12.75 -4.40
N SER A 33 2.50 13.06 -3.50
CA SER A 33 2.14 13.23 -2.08
C SER A 33 1.18 14.41 -1.95
N GLY A 34 0.03 14.18 -1.29
CA GLY A 34 -1.02 15.19 -1.12
C GLY A 34 -2.18 15.09 -2.11
N ASP A 35 -2.10 14.22 -3.12
CA ASP A 35 -3.20 13.93 -4.04
C ASP A 35 -4.14 12.86 -3.45
N ASP A 36 -5.43 12.92 -3.80
CA ASP A 36 -6.39 11.91 -3.38
C ASP A 36 -6.02 10.52 -3.92
N ALA A 37 -6.10 9.52 -3.04
CA ALA A 37 -5.84 8.15 -3.44
C ALA A 37 -6.90 7.66 -4.42
N LYS A 38 -6.46 7.02 -5.51
CA LYS A 38 -7.39 6.46 -6.50
C LYS A 38 -8.21 5.35 -5.84
N HIS A 39 -9.48 5.23 -6.20
CA HIS A 39 -10.40 4.27 -5.57
C HIS A 39 -9.87 2.82 -5.55
N TYR A 40 -9.16 2.39 -6.62
CA TYR A 40 -8.55 1.06 -6.66
C TYR A 40 -7.41 0.89 -5.63
N GLN A 41 -6.66 1.96 -5.33
CA GLN A 41 -5.57 1.94 -4.34
C GLN A 41 -6.16 1.81 -2.94
N VAL A 42 -7.24 2.54 -2.65
CA VAL A 42 -7.96 2.43 -1.38
C VAL A 42 -8.46 0.99 -1.18
N ARG A 43 -9.06 0.39 -2.21
CA ARG A 43 -9.46 -1.03 -2.17
C ARG A 43 -8.28 -1.97 -1.93
N ALA A 44 -7.15 -1.75 -2.60
CA ALA A 44 -5.95 -2.57 -2.40
C ALA A 44 -5.40 -2.48 -0.97
N VAL A 45 -5.37 -1.27 -0.38
CA VAL A 45 -4.97 -1.06 1.02
C VAL A 45 -5.91 -1.83 1.95
N ARG A 46 -7.22 -1.70 1.74
CA ARG A 46 -8.23 -2.33 2.57
C ARG A 46 -8.10 -3.85 2.54
N LEU A 47 -7.99 -4.46 1.37
CA LEU A 47 -7.80 -5.90 1.22
C LEU A 47 -6.53 -6.36 1.94
N ALA A 48 -5.42 -5.65 1.76
CA ALA A 48 -4.18 -5.99 2.44
C ALA A 48 -4.34 -5.93 3.97
N LEU A 49 -5.03 -4.91 4.51
CA LEU A 49 -5.32 -4.81 5.95
C LEU A 49 -6.25 -5.92 6.45
N GLU A 50 -7.24 -6.33 5.66
CA GLU A 50 -8.12 -7.47 6.00
C GLU A 50 -7.33 -8.79 6.03
N GLU A 51 -6.38 -8.99 5.10
CA GLU A 51 -5.47 -10.14 5.13
C GLU A 51 -4.60 -10.16 6.39
N LEU A 52 -4.17 -9.00 6.90
CA LEU A 52 -3.36 -8.92 8.12
C LEU A 52 -4.12 -9.24 9.41
N LYS A 53 -5.45 -9.06 9.41
CA LYS A 53 -6.30 -9.40 10.56
C LYS A 53 -6.58 -10.90 10.66
N LYS A 54 -6.31 -11.65 9.59
CA LYS A 54 -6.42 -13.10 9.56
C LYS A 54 -5.15 -13.76 10.09
#